data_AF-W7TWX2-F1
#
_entry.id   AF-W7TWX2-F1
#
_cell.length_a   1.000
_cell.length_b   1.000
_cell.length_c   1.000
_cell.angle_alpha   90.00
_cell.angle_beta   90.00
_cell.angle_gamma   90.00
#
_symmetry.space_group_name_H-M   'P 1'
#
loop_
_entity.id
_entity.type
_entity.pdbx_description
1 polymer ?
#
loop_
_entity_poly.entity_id
_entity_poly.type
_entity_poly.pdbx_seq_one_letter_code
_entity_poly.pdbx_strand_id
1 'polypeptide(L)'
;MDGGSRASHRVHGPTTSTPEYKVKHNKSSHVRGILLNSRALKLLLFFLGFLYVGVIFYCRSLLHERDDAFKSEKLKWSNELYRLHDQRSEELARSRKALTEMEKVLEQKDEALTKAEQRLTAMRNTAERLDENQLIQSLRDQNLLFNHLRWGEGPVRVLLELGGSPGTVEEAEEVEFELAPFELLPHVTHWFLTLVETGFWDGCHLIRNAPHVLQFNCRGRTAVSGNPSLLARVPGAEHGRITGRKSIVFQEFAPDFNHLPFTLGVAGRPGGEDFYVNLVDNTRNHGPGGQGPEPDPCFAEVVKGKDVLEKVHQKLTTGFLKEEDFVLIRRMLIKGEEKGT
;
A
#
# COMPACT_ATOMS: atom_id res chain seq x y z
N MET A 1 -5.03 3.76 37.91
CA MET A 1 -6.44 3.45 38.20
C MET A 1 -6.89 2.50 37.12
N ASP A 2 -7.38 1.34 37.55
CA ASP A 2 -8.05 0.24 36.82
C ASP A 2 -7.29 -0.39 35.64
N GLY A 3 -7.13 -1.71 35.53
CA GLY A 3 -7.69 -2.81 36.31
C GLY A 3 -7.98 -3.98 35.36
N GLY A 4 -7.30 -5.11 35.56
CA GLY A 4 -7.69 -6.42 35.02
C GLY A 4 -7.06 -6.82 33.68
N SER A 5 -6.85 -8.09 33.38
CA SER A 5 -6.87 -9.31 34.19
C SER A 5 -6.10 -10.39 33.40
N ARG A 6 -5.25 -11.14 34.11
CA ARG A 6 -4.50 -12.30 33.59
C ARG A 6 -5.45 -13.49 33.42
N ALA A 7 -5.39 -14.16 32.27
CA ALA A 7 -5.90 -15.51 32.11
C ALA A 7 -4.72 -16.50 32.03
N SER A 8 -4.50 -17.27 33.10
CA SER A 8 -3.60 -18.42 33.12
C SER A 8 -4.38 -19.67 32.73
N HIS A 9 -3.91 -20.37 31.69
CA HIS A 9 -4.43 -21.69 31.35
C HIS A 9 -3.87 -22.73 32.31
N ARG A 10 -4.75 -23.24 33.17
CA ARG A 10 -4.54 -24.36 34.09
C ARG A 10 -4.84 -25.64 33.32
N VAL A 11 -3.83 -26.48 33.05
CA VAL A 11 -4.05 -27.81 32.47
C VAL A 11 -4.45 -28.77 33.60
N HIS A 12 -5.64 -29.33 33.46
CA HIS A 12 -6.19 -30.36 34.34
C HIS A 12 -5.38 -31.67 34.21
N GLY A 13 -4.82 -32.14 35.33
CA GLY A 13 -4.39 -33.52 35.47
C GLY A 13 -5.60 -34.42 35.79
N PRO A 14 -5.65 -35.67 35.28
CA PRO A 14 -6.68 -36.62 35.67
C PRO A 14 -6.36 -37.21 37.05
N THR A 15 -7.28 -36.98 37.98
CA THR A 15 -7.35 -37.64 39.30
C THR A 15 -8.37 -38.77 39.28
N THR A 16 -8.11 -39.77 40.12
CA THR A 16 -9.01 -40.85 40.58
C THR A 16 -9.27 -41.97 39.57
N SER A 17 -9.32 -43.26 39.93
CA SER A 17 -9.85 -43.85 41.17
C SER A 17 -9.26 -45.25 41.43
N THR A 18 -8.74 -45.49 42.63
CA THR A 18 -8.49 -46.84 43.16
C THR A 18 -9.80 -47.49 43.58
N PRO A 19 -10.14 -48.70 43.13
CA PRO A 19 -11.29 -49.42 43.66
C PRO A 19 -10.97 -50.02 45.04
N GLU A 20 -11.76 -49.63 46.04
CA GLU A 20 -11.88 -50.29 47.34
C GLU A 20 -12.29 -51.77 47.14
N TYR A 21 -11.41 -52.70 47.53
CA TYR A 21 -11.74 -54.12 47.55
C TYR A 21 -12.26 -54.51 48.94
N LYS A 22 -13.59 -54.72 49.04
CA LYS A 22 -14.23 -55.30 50.23
C LYS A 22 -13.72 -56.71 50.50
N VAL A 23 -13.01 -56.89 51.61
CA VAL A 23 -12.63 -58.19 52.17
C VAL A 23 -13.89 -58.90 52.68
N LYS A 24 -14.35 -59.92 51.94
CA LYS A 24 -15.34 -60.89 52.46
C LYS A 24 -14.59 -61.95 53.27
N HIS A 25 -14.75 -61.93 54.59
CA HIS A 25 -14.45 -63.09 55.44
C HIS A 25 -15.42 -64.22 55.08
N ASN A 26 -14.91 -65.26 54.41
CA ASN A 26 -15.66 -66.49 54.19
C ASN A 26 -15.06 -67.66 54.95
N LYS A 27 -15.97 -68.51 55.41
CA LYS A 27 -15.84 -69.46 56.51
C LYS A 27 -14.87 -70.59 56.20
N SER A 28 -14.06 -70.90 57.21
CA SER A 28 -13.51 -72.20 57.58
C SER A 28 -14.26 -73.39 56.96
N SER A 29 -13.63 -74.04 55.98
CA SER A 29 -13.99 -75.38 55.50
C SER A 29 -12.84 -76.34 55.79
N HIS A 30 -13.17 -77.43 56.48
CA HIS A 30 -12.32 -78.52 56.91
C HIS A 30 -11.23 -78.93 55.91
N VAL A 31 -9.98 -78.86 56.37
CA VAL A 31 -8.82 -79.52 55.75
C VAL A 31 -8.94 -81.01 56.04
N ARG A 32 -9.45 -81.78 55.06
CA ARG A 32 -9.24 -83.24 55.04
C ARG A 32 -7.80 -83.48 54.59
N GLY A 33 -6.97 -83.93 55.53
CA GLY A 33 -5.60 -84.36 55.27
C GLY A 33 -5.58 -85.54 54.29
N ILE A 34 -5.34 -85.23 53.02
CA ILE A 34 -4.97 -86.24 52.02
C ILE A 34 -3.51 -86.55 52.29
N LEU A 35 -3.25 -87.69 52.95
CA LEU A 35 -1.94 -88.32 53.01
C LEU A 35 -1.57 -88.79 51.60
N LEU A 36 -1.05 -87.85 50.81
CA LEU A 36 -0.43 -88.16 49.53
C LEU A 36 0.77 -89.06 49.79
N ASN A 37 0.76 -90.22 49.14
CA ASN A 37 1.88 -91.14 49.07
C ASN A 37 3.15 -90.35 48.73
N SER A 38 4.21 -90.44 49.55
CA SER A 38 5.37 -89.53 49.47
C SER A 38 6.05 -89.54 48.10
N ARG A 39 5.87 -90.60 47.30
CA ARG A 39 6.32 -90.69 45.91
C ARG A 39 5.55 -89.78 44.95
N ALA A 40 4.22 -89.70 45.07
CA ALA A 40 3.39 -88.84 44.23
C ALA A 40 3.63 -87.35 44.51
N LEU A 41 3.80 -87.00 45.79
CA LEU A 41 4.17 -85.64 46.20
C LEU A 41 5.55 -85.23 45.67
N LYS A 42 6.54 -86.14 45.73
CA LYS A 42 7.89 -85.90 45.17
C LYS A 42 7.86 -85.70 43.65
N LEU A 43 7.05 -86.49 42.92
CA LEU A 43 6.84 -86.31 41.47
C LEU A 43 6.16 -84.98 41.15
N LEU A 44 5.09 -84.62 41.87
CA LEU A 44 4.42 -83.34 41.70
C LEU A 44 5.36 -82.16 41.96
N LEU A 45 6.15 -82.21 43.03
CA LEU A 45 7.15 -81.18 43.35
C LEU A 45 8.25 -81.11 42.29
N PHE A 46 8.67 -82.24 41.71
CA PHE A 46 9.62 -82.29 40.61
C PHE A 46 9.04 -81.62 39.34
N PHE A 47 7.80 -81.93 38.96
CA PHE A 47 7.12 -81.29 37.83
C PHE A 47 6.87 -79.80 38.07
N LEU A 48 6.47 -79.40 39.28
CA LEU A 48 6.33 -77.99 39.65
C LEU A 48 7.67 -77.27 39.61
N GLY A 49 8.76 -77.92 40.03
CA GLY A 49 10.13 -77.40 39.90
C GLY A 49 10.52 -77.19 38.43
N PHE A 50 10.22 -78.15 37.55
CA PHE A 50 10.49 -78.02 36.12
C PHE A 50 9.65 -76.92 35.45
N LEU A 51 8.36 -76.84 35.79
CA LEU A 51 7.47 -75.78 35.34
C LEU A 51 7.94 -74.41 35.81
N TYR A 52 8.37 -74.29 37.07
CA TYR A 52 8.90 -73.06 37.64
C TYR A 52 10.17 -72.60 36.92
N VAL A 53 11.11 -73.52 36.65
CA VAL A 53 12.31 -73.22 35.83
C VAL A 53 11.92 -72.81 34.41
N GLY A 54 10.95 -73.48 33.80
CA GLY A 54 10.41 -73.12 32.48
C GLY A 54 9.80 -71.71 32.44
N VAL A 55 9.02 -71.34 33.47
CA VAL A 55 8.46 -69.99 33.62
C VAL A 55 9.56 -68.96 33.82
N ILE A 56 10.58 -69.23 34.63
CA ILE A 56 11.74 -68.33 34.77
C ILE A 56 12.43 -68.13 33.42
N PHE A 57 12.65 -69.21 32.67
CA PHE A 57 13.29 -69.12 31.36
C PHE A 57 12.46 -68.32 30.36
N TYR A 58 11.15 -68.55 30.33
CA TYR A 58 10.21 -67.80 29.50
C TYR A 58 10.17 -66.31 29.88
N CYS A 59 10.04 -65.97 31.17
CA CYS A 59 10.09 -64.59 31.64
C CYS A 59 11.43 -63.92 31.31
N ARG A 60 12.56 -64.64 31.44
CA ARG A 60 13.88 -64.14 31.06
C ARG A 60 13.99 -63.90 29.55
N SER A 61 13.41 -64.77 28.72
CA SER A 61 13.33 -64.59 27.27
C SER A 61 12.52 -63.33 26.90
N LEU A 62 11.33 -63.16 27.49
CA LEU A 62 10.51 -61.97 27.26
C LEU A 62 11.18 -60.68 27.72
N LEU A 63 11.90 -60.72 28.85
CA LEU A 63 12.68 -59.57 29.32
C LEU A 63 13.84 -59.25 28.38
N HIS A 64 14.51 -60.26 27.82
CA HIS A 64 15.58 -60.07 26.84
C HIS A 64 15.04 -59.46 25.54
N GLU A 65 13.92 -59.97 25.00
CA GLU A 65 13.27 -59.40 23.82
C GLU A 65 12.85 -57.94 24.02
N ARG A 66 12.32 -57.60 25.21
CA ARG A 66 11.98 -56.22 25.54
C ARG A 66 13.21 -55.32 25.68
N ASP A 67 14.30 -55.81 26.26
CA ASP A 67 15.54 -55.05 26.40
C ASP A 67 16.20 -54.81 25.04
N ASP A 68 16.20 -55.80 24.15
CA ASP A 68 16.68 -55.65 22.78
C ASP A 68 15.83 -54.67 21.96
N ALA A 69 14.50 -54.75 22.08
CA ALA A 69 13.59 -53.80 21.44
C ALA A 69 13.83 -52.37 21.95
N PHE A 70 13.98 -52.19 23.26
CA PHE A 70 14.27 -50.90 23.87
C PHE A 70 15.63 -50.34 23.45
N LYS A 71 16.68 -51.18 23.40
CA LYS A 71 18.01 -50.79 22.88
C LYS A 71 17.95 -50.38 21.42
N SER A 72 17.22 -51.14 20.59
CA SER A 72 17.03 -50.83 19.18
C SER A 72 16.31 -49.49 18.99
N GLU A 73 15.24 -49.24 19.75
CA GLU A 73 14.49 -47.99 19.69
C GLU A 73 15.32 -46.80 20.19
N LYS A 74 16.04 -46.97 21.30
CA LYS A 74 16.96 -45.95 21.82
C LYS A 74 18.05 -45.60 20.79
N LEU A 75 18.62 -46.58 20.11
CA LEU A 75 19.62 -46.36 19.07
C LEU A 75 19.02 -45.60 17.87
N LYS A 76 17.81 -45.96 17.44
CA LYS A 76 17.08 -45.25 16.38
C LYS A 76 16.87 -43.78 16.73
N TRP A 77 16.34 -43.49 17.91
CA TRP A 77 16.13 -42.12 18.36
C TRP A 77 17.44 -41.34 18.55
N SER A 78 18.50 -41.99 19.04
CA SER A 78 19.81 -41.35 19.14
C SER A 78 20.34 -40.95 17.77
N ASN A 79 20.25 -41.84 16.78
CA ASN A 79 20.68 -41.55 15.42
C ASN A 79 19.84 -40.44 14.77
N GLU A 80 18.53 -40.45 15.01
CA GLU A 80 17.63 -39.41 14.50
C GLU A 80 17.91 -38.04 15.14
N LEU A 81 18.21 -38.00 16.44
CA LEU A 81 18.59 -36.78 17.14
C LEU A 81 19.91 -36.21 16.59
N TYR A 82 20.90 -37.06 16.31
CA TYR A 82 22.14 -36.64 15.65
C TYR A 82 21.89 -36.08 14.26
N ARG A 83 21.04 -36.74 13.47
CA ARG A 83 20.65 -36.28 12.12
C ARG A 83 19.98 -34.90 12.17
N LEU A 84 19.04 -34.69 13.09
CA LEU A 84 18.37 -33.41 13.27
C LEU A 84 19.30 -32.30 13.76
N HIS A 85 20.23 -32.62 14.66
CA HIS A 85 21.25 -31.69 15.12
C HIS A 85 22.16 -31.24 13.96
N ASP A 86 22.58 -32.19 13.13
CA ASP A 86 23.43 -31.92 11.96
C ASP A 86 22.71 -31.02 10.95
N GLN A 87 21.47 -31.35 10.60
CA GLN A 87 20.61 -30.51 9.74
C GLN A 87 20.45 -29.09 10.28
N ARG A 88 20.21 -28.95 11.59
CA ARG A 88 20.07 -27.64 12.24
C ARG A 88 21.38 -26.85 12.20
N SER A 89 22.52 -27.52 12.36
CA SER A 89 23.83 -26.84 12.27
C SER A 89 24.12 -26.36 10.85
N GLU A 90 23.73 -27.12 9.82
CA GLU A 90 23.85 -26.70 8.42
C GLU A 90 22.91 -25.52 8.09
N GLU A 91 21.68 -25.53 8.59
CA GLU A 91 20.74 -24.41 8.44
C GLU A 91 21.23 -23.14 9.14
N LEU A 92 21.80 -23.25 10.34
CA LEU A 92 22.42 -22.13 11.04
C LEU A 92 23.63 -21.58 10.28
N ALA A 93 24.46 -22.45 9.70
CA ALA A 93 25.59 -22.03 8.88
C ALA A 93 25.13 -21.28 7.61
N ARG A 94 24.09 -21.79 6.93
CA ARG A 94 23.46 -21.11 5.79
C ARG A 94 22.89 -19.75 6.17
N SER A 95 22.17 -19.68 7.29
CA SER A 95 21.55 -18.44 7.78
C SER A 95 22.60 -17.39 8.15
N ARG A 96 23.70 -17.79 8.82
CA ARG A 96 24.82 -16.89 9.11
C ARG A 96 25.47 -16.34 7.85
N LYS A 97 25.69 -17.19 6.84
CA LYS A 97 26.26 -16.76 5.55
C LYS A 97 25.34 -15.75 4.85
N ALA A 98 24.03 -15.97 4.89
CA ALA A 98 23.06 -15.04 4.32
C ALA A 98 23.04 -13.69 5.06
N LEU A 99 23.14 -13.68 6.39
CA LEU A 99 23.23 -12.46 7.20
C LEU A 99 24.47 -11.64 6.84
N THR A 100 25.64 -12.27 6.74
CA THR A 100 26.88 -11.57 6.36
C THR A 100 26.81 -10.99 4.96
N GLU A 101 26.15 -11.66 4.02
CA GLU A 101 25.97 -11.12 2.67
C GLU A 101 25.00 -9.92 2.67
N MET A 102 23.95 -9.98 3.49
CA MET A 102 23.00 -8.88 3.64
C MET A 102 23.65 -7.65 4.29
N GLU A 103 24.55 -7.84 5.27
CA GLU A 103 25.34 -6.76 5.87
C GLU A 103 26.21 -6.05 4.83
N LYS A 104 26.88 -6.78 3.93
CA LYS A 104 27.64 -6.18 2.82
C LYS A 104 26.77 -5.36 1.87
N VAL A 105 25.56 -5.85 1.55
CA VAL A 105 24.62 -5.12 0.69
C VAL A 105 24.16 -3.82 1.37
N LEU A 106 23.96 -3.83 2.69
CA LEU A 106 23.62 -2.62 3.45
C LEU A 106 24.78 -1.61 3.41
N GLU A 107 26.02 -2.07 3.63
CA GLU A 107 27.21 -1.21 3.55
C GLU A 107 27.36 -0.57 2.15
N GLN A 108 27.18 -1.35 1.08
CA GLN A 108 27.18 -0.83 -0.29
C GLN A 108 26.07 0.21 -0.54
N LYS A 109 24.89 0.02 0.08
CA LYS A 109 23.78 0.97 -0.02
C LYS A 109 24.09 2.27 0.72
N ASP A 110 24.69 2.20 1.91
CA ASP A 110 25.07 3.39 2.69
C ASP A 110 26.15 4.20 1.96
N GLU A 111 27.12 3.54 1.34
CA GLU A 111 28.10 4.22 0.48
C GLU A 111 27.44 4.88 -0.75
N ALA A 112 26.50 4.19 -1.39
CA ALA A 112 25.77 4.72 -2.54
C ALA A 112 24.91 5.93 -2.14
N LEU A 113 24.27 5.88 -0.97
CA LEU A 113 23.48 6.98 -0.41
C LEU A 113 24.38 8.18 -0.11
N THR A 114 25.53 7.96 0.54
CA THR A 114 26.50 9.02 0.82
C THR A 114 27.00 9.69 -0.48
N LYS A 115 27.29 8.89 -1.51
CA LYS A 115 27.67 9.41 -2.85
C LYS A 115 26.52 10.19 -3.50
N ALA A 116 25.28 9.74 -3.34
CA ALA A 116 24.11 10.44 -3.86
C ALA A 116 23.91 11.79 -3.15
N GLU A 117 24.05 11.84 -1.82
CA GLU A 117 23.98 13.09 -1.04
C GLU A 117 25.07 14.08 -1.43
N GLN A 118 26.30 13.59 -1.64
CA GLN A 118 27.41 14.41 -2.14
C GLN A 118 27.13 14.97 -3.53
N ARG A 119 26.57 14.16 -4.44
CA ARG A 119 26.14 14.62 -5.77
C ARG A 119 25.03 15.64 -5.69
N LEU A 120 24.04 15.44 -4.82
CA LEU A 120 22.91 16.34 -4.63
C LEU A 120 23.39 17.69 -4.08
N THR A 121 24.35 17.67 -3.16
CA THR A 121 25.03 18.86 -2.64
C THR A 121 25.84 19.56 -3.74
N ALA A 122 26.59 18.82 -4.57
CA ALA A 122 27.33 19.38 -5.69
C ALA A 122 26.40 19.98 -6.76
N MET A 123 25.28 19.32 -7.06
CA MET A 123 24.23 19.81 -7.97
C MET A 123 23.57 21.06 -7.41
N ARG A 124 23.30 21.12 -6.10
CA ARG A 124 22.79 22.32 -5.43
C ARG A 124 23.76 23.49 -5.55
N ASN A 125 25.05 23.26 -5.29
CA ASN A 125 26.10 24.28 -5.44
C ASN A 125 26.32 24.69 -6.91
N THR A 126 25.96 23.83 -7.87
CA THR A 126 25.99 24.13 -9.31
C THR A 126 24.73 24.88 -9.75
N ALA A 127 23.56 24.55 -9.18
CA ALA A 127 22.32 25.28 -9.38
C ALA A 127 22.39 26.71 -8.82
N GLU A 128 23.14 26.93 -7.74
CA GLU A 128 23.46 28.29 -7.23
C GLU A 128 24.38 29.09 -8.17
N ARG A 129 25.02 28.44 -9.16
CA ARG A 129 25.91 29.06 -10.15
C ARG A 129 25.29 29.21 -11.54
N LEU A 130 24.14 28.59 -11.79
CA LEU A 130 23.40 28.74 -13.04
C LEU A 130 22.52 29.99 -12.93
N ASP A 131 22.51 30.80 -13.99
CA ASP A 131 21.52 31.87 -14.11
C ASP A 131 20.11 31.27 -14.04
N GLU A 132 19.18 31.94 -13.36
CA GLU A 132 17.80 31.45 -13.17
C GLU A 132 17.15 31.10 -14.51
N ASN A 133 17.46 31.87 -15.56
CA ASN A 133 17.02 31.61 -16.92
C ASN A 133 17.56 30.30 -17.51
N GLN A 134 18.80 29.92 -17.19
CA GLN A 134 19.38 28.64 -17.65
C GLN A 134 18.70 27.45 -16.98
N LEU A 135 18.34 27.57 -15.70
CA LEU A 135 17.59 26.54 -15.00
C LEU A 135 16.16 26.41 -15.56
N ILE A 136 15.48 27.54 -15.78
CA ILE A 136 14.16 27.58 -16.42
C ILE A 136 14.22 26.94 -17.80
N GLN A 137 15.21 27.31 -18.64
CA GLN A 137 15.35 26.74 -19.97
C GLN A 137 15.63 25.24 -19.93
N SER A 138 16.54 24.78 -19.07
CA SER A 138 16.81 23.35 -18.92
C SER A 138 15.57 22.57 -18.48
N LEU A 139 14.71 23.16 -17.63
CA LEU A 139 13.47 22.52 -17.20
C LEU A 139 12.46 22.48 -18.36
N ARG A 140 12.28 23.58 -19.10
CA ARG A 140 11.46 23.62 -20.32
C ARG A 140 11.87 22.54 -21.32
N ASP A 141 13.16 22.39 -21.60
CA ASP A 141 13.69 21.40 -22.55
C ASP A 141 13.41 19.96 -22.08
N GLN A 142 13.56 19.69 -20.77
CA GLN A 142 13.24 18.39 -20.18
C GLN A 142 11.74 18.09 -20.24
N ASN A 143 10.90 19.06 -19.88
CA ASN A 143 9.45 18.90 -19.92
C ASN A 143 8.96 18.70 -21.36
N LEU A 144 9.48 19.44 -22.33
CA LEU A 144 9.19 19.25 -23.75
C LEU A 144 9.48 17.81 -24.19
N LEU A 145 10.69 17.32 -23.90
CA LEU A 145 11.08 15.94 -24.22
C LEU A 145 10.15 14.91 -23.55
N PHE A 146 9.83 15.08 -22.27
CA PHE A 146 8.94 14.18 -21.56
C PHE A 146 7.51 14.21 -22.10
N ASN A 147 7.01 15.38 -22.49
CA ASN A 147 5.67 15.53 -23.02
C ASN A 147 5.53 14.73 -24.32
N HIS A 148 6.49 14.88 -25.25
CA HIS A 148 6.48 14.11 -26.50
C HIS A 148 6.63 12.61 -26.27
N LEU A 149 7.55 12.19 -25.39
CA LEU A 149 7.74 10.78 -25.09
C LEU A 149 6.50 10.12 -24.45
N ARG A 150 5.75 10.88 -23.66
CA ARG A 150 4.65 10.34 -22.86
C ARG A 150 3.28 10.45 -23.53
N TRP A 151 3.01 11.58 -24.19
CA TRP A 151 1.70 11.90 -24.75
C TRP A 151 1.70 12.16 -26.27
N GLY A 152 2.86 12.10 -26.92
CA GLY A 152 3.00 12.24 -28.37
C GLY A 152 3.19 13.68 -28.85
N GLU A 153 3.08 13.87 -30.16
CA GLU A 153 3.31 15.16 -30.85
C GLU A 153 2.13 16.13 -30.79
N GLY A 154 0.92 15.62 -30.51
CA GLY A 154 -0.31 16.36 -30.75
C GLY A 154 -0.48 17.60 -29.86
N PRO A 155 -1.47 18.46 -30.15
CA PRO A 155 -2.18 19.08 -29.06
C PRO A 155 -2.93 17.97 -28.31
N VAL A 156 -2.58 17.78 -27.03
CA VAL A 156 -3.21 16.75 -26.19
C VAL A 156 -4.58 17.23 -25.73
N ARG A 157 -5.57 16.32 -25.72
CA ARG A 157 -6.92 16.63 -25.24
C ARG A 157 -7.20 16.00 -23.89
N VAL A 158 -7.96 16.71 -23.07
CA VAL A 158 -8.41 16.27 -21.75
C VAL A 158 -9.93 16.37 -21.67
N LEU A 159 -10.59 15.29 -21.26
CA LEU A 159 -12.00 15.23 -20.94
C LEU A 159 -12.19 15.55 -19.45
N LEU A 160 -13.05 16.52 -19.16
CA LEU A 160 -13.57 16.83 -17.84
C LEU A 160 -15.04 16.39 -17.76
N GLU A 161 -15.35 15.49 -16.84
CA GLU A 161 -16.72 15.16 -16.46
C GLU A 161 -17.13 16.08 -15.29
N LEU A 162 -17.95 17.09 -15.59
CA LEU A 162 -18.39 18.11 -14.65
C LEU A 162 -19.85 17.88 -14.28
N GLY A 163 -20.14 17.70 -13.00
CA GLY A 163 -21.54 17.62 -12.58
C GLY A 163 -21.81 17.03 -11.21
N GLY A 164 -23.03 17.29 -10.76
CA GLY A 164 -23.54 16.97 -9.44
C GLY A 164 -22.96 17.83 -8.32
N SER A 165 -23.77 17.93 -7.27
CA SER A 165 -23.39 18.46 -5.96
C SER A 165 -23.06 17.31 -4.99
N PRO A 166 -22.37 17.58 -3.88
CA PRO A 166 -22.14 16.61 -2.80
C PRO A 166 -23.40 15.81 -2.46
N GLY A 167 -23.32 14.48 -2.53
CA GLY A 167 -24.43 13.58 -2.19
C GLY A 167 -25.52 13.43 -3.27
N THR A 168 -25.37 14.04 -4.44
CA THR A 168 -26.34 13.91 -5.56
C THR A 168 -25.85 12.96 -6.65
N VAL A 169 -26.81 12.35 -7.36
CA VAL A 169 -26.59 11.42 -8.49
C VAL A 169 -26.90 12.09 -9.83
N GLU A 170 -26.80 13.42 -9.91
CA GLU A 170 -26.99 14.12 -11.19
C GLU A 170 -25.96 13.62 -12.23
N GLU A 171 -26.41 13.52 -13.48
CA GLU A 171 -25.54 13.13 -14.60
C GLU A 171 -24.43 14.17 -14.79
N ALA A 172 -23.21 13.69 -15.06
CA ALA A 172 -22.09 14.55 -15.39
C ALA A 172 -22.20 15.00 -16.85
N GLU A 173 -21.93 16.27 -17.10
CA GLU A 173 -21.81 16.84 -18.44
C GLU A 173 -20.33 16.89 -18.84
N GLU A 174 -20.05 16.70 -20.12
CA GLU A 174 -18.68 16.62 -20.63
C GLU A 174 -18.18 17.98 -21.12
N VAL A 175 -16.96 18.33 -20.71
CA VAL A 175 -16.19 19.46 -21.25
C VAL A 175 -14.86 18.93 -21.76
N GLU A 176 -14.44 19.31 -22.96
CA GLU A 176 -13.14 18.90 -23.50
C GLU A 176 -12.21 20.10 -23.64
N PHE A 177 -10.98 19.91 -23.17
CA PHE A 177 -9.88 20.85 -23.27
C PHE A 177 -8.88 20.37 -24.32
N GLU A 178 -8.38 21.27 -25.14
CA GLU A 178 -7.20 21.08 -25.96
C GLU A 178 -6.05 21.89 -25.35
N LEU A 179 -4.95 21.23 -25.04
CA LEU A 179 -3.79 21.86 -24.43
C LEU A 179 -3.00 22.64 -25.47
N ALA A 180 -2.33 23.71 -25.03
CA ALA A 180 -1.39 24.44 -25.85
C ALA A 180 -0.29 23.51 -26.39
N PRO A 181 0.27 23.81 -27.58
CA PRO A 181 1.43 23.10 -28.09
C PRO A 181 2.56 23.04 -27.06
N PHE A 182 3.18 21.86 -26.93
CA PHE A 182 4.22 21.64 -25.93
C PHE A 182 5.43 22.54 -26.14
N GLU A 183 5.70 23.02 -27.35
CA GLU A 183 6.80 23.92 -27.67
C GLU A 183 6.59 25.32 -27.07
N LEU A 184 5.33 25.75 -26.95
CA LEU A 184 4.99 27.04 -26.38
C LEU A 184 5.05 26.99 -24.85
N LEU A 185 4.43 25.97 -24.26
CA LEU A 185 4.16 25.88 -22.83
C LEU A 185 4.49 24.50 -22.24
N PRO A 186 5.73 24.00 -22.40
CA PRO A 186 6.07 22.62 -22.02
C PRO A 186 5.92 22.34 -20.53
N HIS A 187 6.25 23.31 -19.67
CA HIS A 187 6.31 23.09 -18.23
C HIS A 187 4.92 23.04 -17.60
N VAL A 188 4.04 24.00 -17.91
CA VAL A 188 2.68 23.99 -17.35
C VAL A 188 1.83 22.86 -17.90
N THR A 189 1.96 22.53 -19.19
CA THR A 189 1.24 21.39 -19.79
C THR A 189 1.70 20.06 -19.19
N HIS A 190 3.02 19.88 -18.97
CA HIS A 190 3.56 18.71 -18.29
C HIS A 190 2.99 18.55 -16.89
N TRP A 191 3.01 19.63 -16.11
CA TRP A 191 2.48 19.66 -14.75
C TRP A 191 1.00 19.28 -14.75
N PHE A 192 0.19 19.91 -15.60
CA PHE A 192 -1.25 19.67 -15.65
C PHE A 192 -1.56 18.22 -16.02
N LEU A 193 -0.96 17.69 -17.09
CA LEU A 193 -1.18 16.32 -17.54
C LEU A 193 -0.73 15.27 -16.50
N THR A 194 0.37 15.53 -15.79
CA THR A 194 0.81 14.66 -14.68
C THR A 194 -0.25 14.61 -13.56
N LEU A 195 -0.90 15.74 -13.25
CA LEU A 195 -2.02 15.77 -12.30
C LEU A 195 -3.24 15.04 -12.85
N VAL A 196 -3.55 15.14 -14.14
CA VAL A 196 -4.65 14.39 -14.77
C VAL A 196 -4.41 12.87 -14.67
N GLU A 197 -3.23 12.37 -15.04
CA GLU A 197 -2.93 10.92 -15.03
C GLU A 197 -2.98 10.29 -13.65
N THR A 198 -2.65 11.07 -12.61
CA THR A 198 -2.72 10.59 -11.23
C THR A 198 -4.15 10.57 -10.69
N GLY A 199 -5.14 11.02 -11.46
CA GLY A 199 -6.50 11.24 -10.98
C GLY A 199 -6.56 12.35 -9.93
N PHE A 200 -5.57 13.27 -9.92
CA PHE A 200 -5.51 14.34 -8.93
C PHE A 200 -6.77 15.17 -8.95
N TRP A 201 -7.38 15.44 -10.11
CA TRP A 201 -8.55 16.31 -10.20
C TRP A 201 -9.87 15.64 -9.79
N ASP A 202 -9.89 14.32 -9.64
CA ASP A 202 -11.11 13.57 -9.31
C ASP A 202 -11.59 13.95 -7.90
N GLY A 203 -12.85 14.40 -7.82
CA GLY A 203 -13.50 14.90 -6.61
C GLY A 203 -13.17 16.36 -6.26
N CYS A 204 -12.31 17.03 -7.03
CA CYS A 204 -12.15 18.49 -6.94
C CYS A 204 -13.44 19.18 -7.41
N HIS A 205 -13.52 20.50 -7.27
CA HIS A 205 -14.77 21.20 -7.53
C HIS A 205 -14.55 22.64 -7.92
N LEU A 206 -15.59 23.20 -8.54
CA LEU A 206 -15.71 24.63 -8.76
C LEU A 206 -15.88 25.33 -7.39
N ILE A 207 -14.96 26.21 -7.03
CA ILE A 207 -14.99 26.96 -5.77
C ILE A 207 -15.40 28.42 -5.93
N ARG A 208 -15.30 28.95 -7.14
CA ARG A 208 -15.58 30.37 -7.38
C ARG A 208 -16.19 30.56 -8.76
N ASN A 209 -17.33 31.24 -8.76
CA ASN A 209 -18.04 31.69 -9.94
C ASN A 209 -17.90 33.22 -10.05
N ALA A 210 -16.81 33.71 -10.64
CA ALA A 210 -16.59 35.15 -10.80
C ALA A 210 -17.15 35.64 -12.16
N PRO A 211 -17.43 36.95 -12.33
CA PRO A 211 -17.93 37.47 -13.61
C PRO A 211 -17.03 37.22 -14.82
N HIS A 212 -15.73 36.95 -14.60
CA HIS A 212 -14.74 36.79 -15.66
C HIS A 212 -14.09 35.39 -15.70
N VAL A 213 -14.28 34.56 -14.66
CA VAL A 213 -13.66 33.22 -14.57
C VAL A 213 -14.50 32.24 -13.74
N LEU A 214 -14.42 30.97 -14.10
CA LEU A 214 -14.79 29.83 -13.25
C LEU A 214 -13.52 29.21 -12.66
N GLN A 215 -13.34 29.21 -11.34
CA GLN A 215 -12.12 28.70 -10.70
C GLN A 215 -12.38 27.38 -9.96
N PHE A 216 -11.53 26.41 -10.22
CA PHE A 216 -11.55 25.06 -9.67
C PHE A 216 -10.40 24.86 -8.69
N ASN A 217 -10.66 24.09 -7.63
CA ASN A 217 -9.60 23.59 -6.77
C ASN A 217 -10.00 22.30 -6.07
N CYS A 218 -9.10 21.81 -5.21
CA CYS A 218 -9.27 20.56 -4.49
C CYS A 218 -9.40 20.75 -2.96
N ARG A 219 -9.61 21.98 -2.48
CA ARG A 219 -9.67 22.29 -1.05
C ARG A 219 -10.98 21.75 -0.47
N GLY A 220 -10.90 20.89 0.53
CA GLY A 220 -12.12 20.32 1.16
C GLY A 220 -12.71 19.11 0.41
N ARG A 221 -12.00 18.56 -0.59
CA ARG A 221 -12.39 17.35 -1.36
C ARG A 221 -12.98 16.21 -0.51
N THR A 222 -12.43 15.96 0.69
CA THR A 222 -12.91 14.92 1.61
C THR A 222 -14.26 15.21 2.23
N ALA A 223 -14.51 16.45 2.63
CA ALA A 223 -15.79 16.87 3.18
C ALA A 223 -16.88 16.80 2.11
N VAL A 224 -16.52 17.18 0.89
CA VAL A 224 -17.41 17.37 -0.26
C VAL A 224 -17.77 16.05 -0.94
N SER A 225 -16.82 15.12 -1.13
CA SER A 225 -17.11 13.86 -1.82
C SER A 225 -17.72 12.78 -0.91
N GLY A 226 -17.66 12.96 0.42
CA GLY A 226 -18.11 11.96 1.41
C GLY A 226 -17.40 10.61 1.33
N ASN A 227 -16.42 10.46 0.42
CA ASN A 227 -15.83 9.20 0.05
C ASN A 227 -14.30 9.24 0.24
N PRO A 228 -13.78 8.83 1.40
CA PRO A 228 -12.34 8.77 1.65
C PRO A 228 -11.57 7.84 0.70
N SER A 229 -12.26 6.93 -0.03
CA SER A 229 -11.63 6.05 -1.02
C SER A 229 -11.22 6.75 -2.32
N LEU A 230 -11.79 7.92 -2.64
CA LEU A 230 -11.36 8.71 -3.81
C LEU A 230 -9.95 9.28 -3.60
N LEU A 231 -9.57 9.62 -2.37
CA LEU A 231 -8.19 9.97 -2.03
C LEU A 231 -7.24 8.77 -2.06
N ALA A 232 -7.70 7.60 -1.63
CA ALA A 232 -6.89 6.37 -1.63
C ALA A 232 -6.51 5.90 -3.05
N ARG A 233 -7.21 6.40 -4.07
CA ARG A 233 -6.95 6.12 -5.49
C ARG A 233 -5.93 7.06 -6.14
N VAL A 234 -5.57 8.16 -5.49
CA VAL A 234 -4.56 9.08 -6.04
C VAL A 234 -3.16 8.52 -5.71
N PRO A 235 -2.35 8.14 -6.71
CA PRO A 235 -0.96 7.72 -6.48
C PRO A 235 -0.19 8.82 -5.75
N GLY A 236 0.48 8.46 -4.66
CA GLY A 236 1.16 9.42 -3.77
C GLY A 236 0.27 10.04 -2.69
N ALA A 237 -0.97 9.58 -2.50
CA ALA A 237 -1.77 9.95 -1.34
C ALA A 237 -1.37 9.13 -0.10
N GLU A 238 -0.39 9.61 0.67
CA GLU A 238 -0.12 9.07 2.00
C GLU A 238 -1.12 9.65 3.02
N HIS A 239 -1.81 8.79 3.77
CA HIS A 239 -2.78 9.20 4.81
C HIS A 239 -3.88 10.16 4.31
N GLY A 240 -4.29 10.03 3.04
CA GLY A 240 -5.26 10.94 2.43
C GLY A 240 -4.71 12.33 2.09
N ARG A 241 -3.38 12.47 2.03
CA ARG A 241 -2.70 13.68 1.55
C ARG A 241 -1.79 13.33 0.39
N ILE A 242 -2.05 13.97 -0.76
CA ILE A 242 -1.20 13.85 -1.93
C ILE A 242 0.17 14.47 -1.60
N THR A 243 1.20 13.63 -1.49
CA THR A 243 2.60 13.99 -1.25
C THR A 243 3.27 14.25 -2.60
N GLY A 244 3.58 15.50 -2.91
CA GLY A 244 4.17 15.93 -4.18
C GLY A 244 4.07 17.45 -4.36
N ARG A 245 4.83 18.00 -5.31
CA ARG A 245 4.78 19.44 -5.63
C ARG A 245 3.50 19.72 -6.43
N LYS A 246 2.55 20.41 -5.80
CA LYS A 246 1.24 20.77 -6.39
C LYS A 246 1.25 22.10 -7.16
N SER A 247 2.39 22.77 -7.13
CA SER A 247 2.59 24.05 -7.79
C SER A 247 3.53 23.88 -8.98
N ILE A 248 3.34 24.73 -9.99
CA ILE A 248 4.35 24.94 -11.03
C ILE A 248 5.62 25.57 -10.41
N VAL A 249 6.77 25.38 -11.06
CA VAL A 249 8.07 25.90 -10.61
C VAL A 249 8.24 27.38 -10.94
N PHE A 250 7.77 27.82 -12.11
CA PHE A 250 7.82 29.20 -12.59
C PHE A 250 6.56 29.50 -13.43
N GLN A 251 6.25 30.79 -13.61
CA GLN A 251 5.15 31.22 -14.48
C GLN A 251 5.58 31.15 -15.95
N GLU A 252 4.84 30.39 -16.75
CA GLU A 252 5.16 30.16 -18.15
C GLU A 252 4.18 30.94 -19.04
N PHE A 253 4.68 31.76 -19.94
CA PHE A 253 3.85 32.61 -20.79
C PHE A 253 4.24 32.50 -22.26
N ALA A 254 3.23 32.43 -23.13
CA ALA A 254 3.37 32.45 -24.57
C ALA A 254 2.46 33.56 -25.13
N PRO A 255 2.99 34.60 -25.81
CA PRO A 255 2.17 35.66 -26.40
C PRO A 255 1.13 35.17 -27.41
N ASP A 256 1.36 34.01 -28.02
CA ASP A 256 0.47 33.39 -29.00
C ASP A 256 -0.64 32.54 -28.35
N PHE A 257 -0.62 32.38 -27.02
CA PHE A 257 -1.61 31.63 -26.26
C PHE A 257 -2.14 32.47 -25.09
N ASN A 258 -3.06 33.39 -25.41
CA ASN A 258 -3.56 34.41 -24.48
C ASN A 258 -4.83 33.99 -23.70
N HIS A 259 -5.16 34.76 -22.67
CA HIS A 259 -6.31 34.56 -21.79
C HIS A 259 -7.65 35.00 -22.43
N LEU A 260 -7.95 34.47 -23.61
CA LEU A 260 -9.21 34.72 -24.33
C LEU A 260 -10.39 33.98 -23.67
N PRO A 261 -11.65 34.30 -24.03
CA PRO A 261 -12.79 33.54 -23.54
C PRO A 261 -12.63 32.04 -23.82
N PHE A 262 -12.94 31.24 -22.81
CA PHE A 262 -12.83 29.78 -22.79
C PHE A 262 -11.40 29.22 -22.89
N THR A 263 -10.39 29.99 -22.52
CA THR A 263 -9.05 29.44 -22.24
C THR A 263 -8.87 29.16 -20.75
N LEU A 264 -7.92 28.28 -20.42
CA LEU A 264 -7.63 27.85 -19.06
C LEU A 264 -6.33 28.48 -18.57
N GLY A 265 -6.35 28.98 -17.33
CA GLY A 265 -5.16 29.50 -16.65
C GLY A 265 -4.90 28.85 -15.29
N VAL A 266 -3.66 28.93 -14.81
CA VAL A 266 -3.29 28.50 -13.44
C VAL A 266 -3.34 29.71 -12.51
N ALA A 267 -4.02 29.57 -11.36
CA ALA A 267 -4.13 30.65 -10.38
C ALA A 267 -2.98 30.60 -9.34
N GLY A 268 -2.60 31.78 -8.85
CA GLY A 268 -1.64 31.95 -7.76
C GLY A 268 -0.19 32.15 -8.22
N ARG A 269 0.71 32.41 -7.26
CA ARG A 269 2.14 32.68 -7.53
C ARG A 269 3.06 32.06 -6.46
N PRO A 270 4.05 31.23 -6.85
CA PRO A 270 4.04 30.45 -8.09
C PRO A 270 2.76 29.58 -8.12
N GLY A 271 2.10 29.48 -9.27
CA GLY A 271 0.75 28.89 -9.42
C GLY A 271 0.54 27.60 -8.63
N GLY A 272 -0.57 27.51 -7.90
CA GLY A 272 -0.90 26.35 -7.05
C GLY A 272 -1.71 25.28 -7.79
N GLU A 273 -2.42 24.44 -7.05
CA GLU A 273 -3.37 23.47 -7.60
C GLU A 273 -4.68 24.08 -8.12
N ASP A 274 -4.79 25.41 -8.17
CA ASP A 274 -6.01 26.08 -8.63
C ASP A 274 -5.86 26.38 -10.12
N PHE A 275 -6.85 25.98 -10.93
CA PHE A 275 -6.97 26.41 -12.32
C PHE A 275 -8.30 27.10 -12.54
N TYR A 276 -8.42 27.87 -13.61
CA TYR A 276 -9.65 28.55 -13.96
C TYR A 276 -9.93 28.50 -15.46
N VAL A 277 -11.19 28.67 -15.83
CA VAL A 277 -11.62 28.91 -17.21
C VAL A 277 -12.03 30.37 -17.35
N ASN A 278 -11.45 31.06 -18.32
CA ASN A 278 -11.84 32.42 -18.70
C ASN A 278 -13.25 32.43 -19.30
N LEU A 279 -14.10 33.37 -18.87
CA LEU A 279 -15.42 33.59 -19.45
C LEU A 279 -15.47 34.80 -20.38
N VAL A 280 -14.46 35.66 -20.29
CA VAL A 280 -14.27 36.89 -21.09
C VAL A 280 -12.81 37.01 -21.49
N ASP A 281 -12.48 37.98 -22.34
CA ASP A 281 -11.07 38.30 -22.63
C ASP A 281 -10.40 38.90 -21.38
N ASN A 282 -9.53 38.10 -20.78
CA ASN A 282 -8.75 38.45 -19.61
C ASN A 282 -7.27 38.69 -19.93
N THR A 283 -6.90 38.91 -21.20
CA THR A 283 -5.51 39.12 -21.60
C THR A 283 -4.82 40.22 -20.79
N ARG A 284 -5.55 41.30 -20.45
CA ARG A 284 -5.02 42.37 -19.59
C ARG A 284 -5.04 42.06 -18.10
N ASN A 285 -5.97 41.24 -17.63
CA ASN A 285 -6.16 40.98 -16.20
C ASN A 285 -5.23 39.87 -15.71
N HIS A 286 -5.11 38.80 -16.49
CA HIS A 286 -4.33 37.60 -16.20
C HIS A 286 -3.05 37.48 -17.04
N GLY A 287 -2.95 38.19 -18.17
CA GLY A 287 -1.72 38.25 -18.97
C GLY A 287 -0.74 39.37 -18.54
N PRO A 288 0.23 39.71 -19.41
CA PRO A 288 1.29 40.66 -19.09
C PRO A 288 0.75 42.03 -18.66
N GLY A 289 1.28 42.55 -17.55
CA GLY A 289 0.85 43.84 -16.99
C GLY A 289 -0.46 43.80 -16.20
N GLY A 290 -0.99 42.60 -15.91
CA GLY A 290 -2.18 42.39 -15.10
C GLY A 290 -1.95 42.46 -13.58
N GLN A 291 -2.52 41.51 -12.83
CA GLN A 291 -2.54 41.50 -11.35
C GLN A 291 -1.19 41.24 -10.66
N GLY A 292 -0.07 41.27 -11.38
CA GLY A 292 1.26 41.03 -10.80
C GLY A 292 2.39 41.19 -11.81
N PRO A 293 3.64 41.00 -11.36
CA PRO A 293 4.82 41.18 -12.20
C PRO A 293 4.92 40.12 -13.29
N GLU A 294 4.36 38.93 -13.05
CA GLU A 294 4.35 37.80 -13.98
C GLU A 294 2.91 37.46 -14.37
N PRO A 295 2.65 37.20 -15.67
CA PRO A 295 1.36 36.70 -16.16
C PRO A 295 1.06 35.31 -15.62
N ASP A 296 -0.22 34.98 -15.49
CA ASP A 296 -0.64 33.61 -15.24
C ASP A 296 -0.35 32.75 -16.50
N PRO A 297 -0.09 31.44 -16.37
CA PRO A 297 0.08 30.57 -17.51
C PRO A 297 -1.29 30.24 -18.08
N CYS A 298 -1.53 30.60 -19.33
CA CYS A 298 -2.71 30.18 -20.08
C CYS A 298 -2.34 28.97 -20.92
N PHE A 299 -2.86 27.78 -20.63
CA PHE A 299 -2.25 26.52 -21.09
C PHE A 299 -3.18 25.57 -21.84
N ALA A 300 -4.47 25.88 -21.92
CA ALA A 300 -5.43 25.09 -22.69
C ALA A 300 -6.61 25.95 -23.15
N GLU A 301 -7.41 25.41 -24.05
CA GLU A 301 -8.69 25.99 -24.49
C GLU A 301 -9.81 24.96 -24.45
N VAL A 302 -11.03 25.41 -24.19
CA VAL A 302 -12.22 24.56 -24.26
C VAL A 302 -12.62 24.38 -25.73
N VAL A 303 -12.56 23.14 -26.21
CA VAL A 303 -12.95 22.77 -27.59
C VAL A 303 -14.35 22.15 -27.66
N LYS A 304 -14.90 21.66 -26.55
CA LYS A 304 -16.28 21.14 -26.42
C LYS A 304 -16.84 21.46 -25.03
N GLY A 305 -18.14 21.72 -24.94
CA GLY A 305 -18.83 21.96 -23.66
C GLY A 305 -18.76 23.41 -23.15
N LYS A 306 -18.64 24.39 -24.06
CA LYS A 306 -18.69 25.82 -23.68
C LYS A 306 -20.05 26.20 -23.09
N ASP A 307 -21.13 25.67 -23.67
CA ASP A 307 -22.51 25.80 -23.23
C ASP A 307 -22.73 25.20 -21.82
N VAL A 308 -22.06 24.08 -21.51
CA VAL A 308 -22.07 23.49 -20.16
C VAL A 308 -21.50 24.47 -19.14
N LEU A 309 -20.35 25.09 -19.45
CA LEU A 309 -19.72 26.08 -18.56
C LEU A 309 -20.57 27.34 -18.41
N GLU A 310 -21.19 27.83 -19.49
CA GLU A 310 -22.10 28.96 -19.45
C GLU A 310 -23.35 28.67 -18.60
N LYS A 311 -23.95 27.48 -18.76
CA LYS A 311 -25.07 27.01 -17.95
C LYS A 311 -24.70 26.93 -16.47
N VAL A 312 -23.52 26.40 -16.14
CA VAL A 312 -22.98 26.38 -14.78
C VAL A 312 -22.81 27.80 -14.24
N HIS A 313 -22.21 28.71 -15.02
CA HIS A 313 -22.01 30.11 -14.64
C HIS A 313 -23.33 30.83 -14.31
N GLN A 314 -24.37 30.62 -15.14
CA GLN A 314 -25.68 31.23 -14.99
C GLN A 314 -26.48 30.67 -13.81
N LYS A 315 -26.35 29.37 -13.51
CA LYS A 315 -27.10 28.70 -12.44
C LYS A 315 -26.57 29.06 -11.04
N LEU A 316 -25.28 29.33 -10.92
CA LEU A 316 -24.60 29.51 -9.64
C LEU A 316 -24.56 30.97 -9.18
N THR A 317 -24.54 31.17 -7.87
CA THR A 317 -24.32 32.49 -7.29
C THR A 317 -22.93 33.03 -7.64
N THR A 318 -22.83 34.32 -7.93
CA THR A 318 -21.53 34.97 -8.18
C THR A 318 -20.71 35.08 -6.89
N GLY A 319 -19.41 34.79 -6.96
CA GLY A 319 -18.47 34.86 -5.85
C GLY A 319 -17.88 33.51 -5.48
N PHE A 320 -17.41 33.37 -4.25
CA PHE A 320 -17.02 32.07 -3.70
C PHE A 320 -18.26 31.25 -3.37
N LEU A 321 -18.25 30.00 -3.81
CA LEU A 321 -19.36 29.07 -3.60
C LEU A 321 -19.29 28.47 -2.21
N LYS A 322 -20.45 28.08 -1.68
CA LYS A 322 -20.54 27.26 -0.47
C LYS A 322 -20.48 25.79 -0.84
N GLU A 323 -20.19 24.92 0.13
CA GLU A 323 -20.00 23.48 -0.12
C GLU A 323 -21.24 22.83 -0.77
N GLU A 324 -22.43 23.27 -0.38
CA GLU A 324 -23.70 22.83 -0.97
C GLU A 324 -23.87 23.20 -2.46
N ASP A 325 -23.19 24.25 -2.92
CA ASP A 325 -23.26 24.79 -4.28
C ASP A 325 -22.09 24.33 -5.16
N PHE A 326 -21.18 23.51 -4.63
CA PHE A 326 -20.04 23.00 -5.39
C PHE A 326 -20.51 22.13 -6.55
N VAL A 327 -19.87 22.35 -7.70
CA VAL A 327 -19.99 21.47 -8.88
C VAL A 327 -18.73 20.62 -8.96
N LEU A 328 -18.91 19.31 -8.91
CA LEU A 328 -17.80 18.37 -8.81
C LEU A 328 -17.16 18.08 -10.16
N ILE A 329 -15.83 18.01 -10.16
CA ILE A 329 -15.05 17.26 -11.14
C ILE A 329 -15.24 15.79 -10.78
N ARG A 330 -16.13 15.10 -11.49
CA ARG A 330 -16.33 13.66 -11.30
C ARG A 330 -15.11 12.89 -11.78
N ARG A 331 -14.54 13.36 -12.88
CA ARG A 331 -13.39 12.74 -13.49
C ARG A 331 -12.65 13.70 -14.40
N MET A 332 -11.34 13.53 -14.50
CA MET A 332 -10.54 14.14 -15.56
C MET A 332 -9.65 13.10 -16.23
N LEU A 333 -9.71 13.00 -17.55
CA LEU A 333 -9.02 11.97 -18.33
C LEU A 333 -8.26 12.56 -19.51
N ILE A 334 -7.04 12.11 -19.75
CA ILE A 334 -6.34 12.39 -21.01
C ILE A 334 -7.02 11.55 -22.10
N LYS A 335 -7.50 12.20 -23.16
CA LYS A 335 -8.02 11.48 -24.33
C LYS A 335 -6.82 10.98 -25.14
N GLY A 336 -6.57 9.69 -25.08
CA GLY A 336 -5.67 9.01 -26.01
C GLY A 336 -6.41 8.66 -27.29
N GLU A 337 -5.74 8.78 -28.43
CA GLU A 337 -6.14 8.09 -29.66
C GLU A 337 -6.47 6.63 -29.31
N GLU A 338 -7.58 6.11 -29.83
CA GLU A 338 -7.80 4.67 -29.88
C GLU A 338 -6.57 4.06 -30.56
N LYS A 339 -5.61 3.56 -29.77
CA LYS A 339 -4.66 2.59 -30.27
C LYS A 339 -5.51 1.36 -30.55
N GLY A 340 -5.96 1.25 -31.81
CA GLY A 340 -6.71 0.13 -32.33
C GLY A 340 -6.09 -1.16 -31.81
N THR A 341 -6.89 -1.89 -31.04
CA THR A 341 -6.60 -3.23 -30.53
C THR A 341 -6.31 -4.20 -31.65
#